data_AF-A0A661KY99-F1
#
_entry.id   AF-A0A661KY99-F1
#
_cell.length_a   1.000
_cell.length_b   1.000
_cell.length_c   1.000
_cell.angle_alpha   90.00
_cell.angle_beta   90.00
_cell.angle_gamma   90.00
#
_symmetry.space_group_name_H-M   'P 1'
#
loop_
_entity.id
_entity.type
_entity.pdbx_description
1 polymer ?
#
loop_
_entity_poly.entity_id
_entity_poly.type
_entity_poly.pdbx_seq_one_letter_code
_entity_poly.pdbx_strand_id
1 'polypeptide(L)'
;MLKYNAISIDEIFKNVDYAEEIQKCMQCGMCAGSCPLRHHMDFPPRKIFALLRAGEIEKVLNSKSILLCTSCYSCMVRCPRGIHVMDIMHGLAHYAIRLGRISRKKTATFGQEFWRQVYERGRVDEKDLSRRYFFSNGFIEGIKNAVSMADMGLVMLFHGRMKLLPEKKIKGIKELRLMLDKAQQM
;
A
#
# COMPACT_ATOMS: atom_id res chain seq x y z
N MET A 1 15.90 -31.85 -2.92
CA MET A 1 16.67 -30.74 -3.52
C MET A 1 15.68 -29.79 -4.20
N LEU A 2 15.25 -28.73 -3.50
CA LEU A 2 14.38 -27.71 -4.08
C LEU A 2 15.25 -26.75 -4.88
N LYS A 3 15.13 -26.78 -6.22
CA LYS A 3 15.71 -25.76 -7.10
C LYS A 3 14.96 -24.44 -6.89
N TYR A 4 15.41 -23.63 -5.94
CA TYR A 4 15.01 -22.22 -5.88
C TYR A 4 15.72 -21.53 -7.04
N ASN A 5 14.99 -21.20 -8.11
CA ASN A 5 15.46 -20.24 -9.09
C ASN A 5 15.63 -18.91 -8.35
N ALA A 6 16.87 -18.56 -8.01
CA ALA A 6 17.17 -17.30 -7.35
C ALA A 6 16.80 -16.15 -8.30
N ILE A 7 15.91 -15.26 -7.86
CA ILE A 7 15.56 -14.05 -8.60
C ILE A 7 16.84 -13.24 -8.77
N SER A 8 17.15 -12.87 -10.02
CA SER A 8 18.34 -12.08 -10.35
C SER A 8 18.05 -10.59 -10.25
N ILE A 9 19.10 -9.77 -10.16
CA ILE A 9 18.94 -8.31 -10.13
C ILE A 9 18.38 -7.79 -11.46
N ASP A 10 18.69 -8.46 -12.58
CA ASP A 10 18.15 -8.13 -13.90
C ASP A 10 16.63 -8.31 -13.95
N GLU A 11 16.09 -9.27 -13.18
CA GLU A 11 14.65 -9.46 -13.07
C GLU A 11 13.98 -8.29 -12.32
N ILE A 12 14.66 -7.74 -11.31
CA ILE A 12 14.22 -6.51 -10.64
C ILE A 12 14.23 -5.33 -11.62
N PHE A 13 15.30 -5.14 -12.39
CA PHE A 13 15.38 -4.06 -13.38
C PHE A 13 14.28 -4.13 -14.44
N LYS A 14 13.85 -5.33 -14.82
CA LYS A 14 12.75 -5.53 -15.78
C LYS A 14 11.35 -5.30 -15.20
N ASN A 15 11.16 -5.49 -13.90
CA ASN A 15 9.82 -5.52 -13.28
C ASN A 15 9.54 -4.37 -12.30
N VAL A 16 10.54 -3.57 -11.97
CA VAL A 16 10.45 -2.48 -11.00
C VAL A 16 10.87 -1.18 -11.68
N ASP A 17 9.95 -0.21 -11.69
CA ASP A 17 10.19 1.10 -12.30
C ASP A 17 11.40 1.79 -11.64
N TYR A 18 12.24 2.40 -12.49
CA TYR A 18 13.47 3.10 -12.10
C TYR A 18 14.51 2.25 -11.35
N ALA A 19 14.37 0.92 -11.29
CA ALA A 19 15.28 0.09 -10.52
C ALA A 19 16.74 0.13 -10.99
N GLU A 20 17.00 0.41 -12.27
CA GLU A 20 18.36 0.62 -12.78
C GLU A 20 19.11 1.74 -12.02
N GLU A 21 18.39 2.72 -11.48
CA GLU A 21 18.98 3.81 -10.70
C GLU A 21 19.59 3.37 -9.37
N ILE A 22 19.31 2.14 -8.91
CA ILE A 22 19.99 1.53 -7.76
C ILE A 22 21.50 1.54 -7.97
N GLN A 23 21.98 1.39 -9.21
CA GLN A 23 23.40 1.44 -9.55
C GLN A 23 24.01 2.83 -9.33
N LYS A 24 23.22 3.91 -9.45
CA LYS A 24 23.66 5.30 -9.21
C LYS A 24 23.81 5.62 -7.71
N CYS A 25 23.32 4.74 -6.82
CA CYS A 25 23.28 4.97 -5.38
C CYS A 25 24.68 4.94 -4.74
N MET A 26 25.11 6.08 -4.20
CA MET A 26 26.37 6.23 -3.47
C MET A 26 26.28 5.93 -1.96
N GLN A 27 25.17 5.34 -1.49
CA GLN A 27 24.99 4.93 -0.08
C GLN A 27 25.11 6.04 0.98
N CYS A 28 24.88 7.31 0.63
CA CYS A 28 24.98 8.45 1.57
C CYS A 28 23.99 8.43 2.75
N GLY A 29 22.85 7.74 2.63
CA GLY A 29 21.88 7.59 3.72
C GLY A 29 20.85 8.70 3.91
N MET A 30 20.84 9.73 3.05
CA MET A 30 19.83 10.78 3.06
C MET A 30 18.39 10.25 3.04
N CYS A 31 18.15 9.20 2.24
CA CYS A 31 16.83 8.56 2.14
C CYS A 31 16.41 7.85 3.44
N ALA A 32 17.37 7.23 4.16
CA ALA A 32 17.09 6.58 5.43
C ALA A 32 16.87 7.63 6.54
N GLY A 33 17.71 8.66 6.59
CA GLY A 33 17.58 9.75 7.58
C GLY A 33 16.31 10.58 7.40
N SER A 34 15.84 10.74 6.17
CA SER A 34 14.61 11.51 5.88
C SER A 34 13.32 10.69 6.06
N CYS A 35 13.40 9.37 6.22
CA CYS A 35 12.21 8.52 6.29
C CYS A 35 11.60 8.60 7.70
N PRO A 36 10.34 9.09 7.85
CA PRO A 36 9.70 9.17 9.16
C PRO A 36 9.43 7.78 9.76
N LEU A 37 9.30 6.75 8.91
CA LEU A 37 9.02 5.38 9.32
C LEU A 37 10.27 4.51 9.48
N ARG A 38 11.48 5.09 9.42
CA ARG A 38 12.75 4.34 9.52
C ARG A 38 12.76 3.39 10.73
N HIS A 39 12.27 3.83 11.87
CA HIS A 39 12.28 3.05 13.12
C HIS A 39 11.33 1.84 13.11
N HIS A 40 10.38 1.81 12.18
CA HIS A 40 9.43 0.71 12.00
C HIS A 40 9.80 -0.23 10.84
N MET A 41 10.88 0.06 10.11
CA MET A 41 11.36 -0.74 8.99
C MET A 41 12.50 -1.66 9.45
N ASP A 42 12.43 -2.94 9.08
CA ASP A 42 13.56 -3.88 9.23
C ASP A 42 14.77 -3.39 8.43
N PHE A 43 14.50 -2.90 7.22
CA PHE A 43 15.49 -2.40 6.27
C PHE A 43 15.04 -1.03 5.75
N PRO A 44 15.67 0.08 6.21
CA PRO A 44 15.40 1.38 5.62
C PRO A 44 15.89 1.44 4.16
N PRO A 45 15.42 2.42 3.35
CA PRO A 45 15.69 2.46 1.92
C PRO A 45 17.17 2.33 1.53
N ARG A 46 18.09 2.98 2.25
CA ARG A 46 19.54 2.82 2.02
C ARG A 46 19.98 1.36 2.10
N LYS A 47 19.51 0.63 3.14
CA LYS A 47 19.87 -0.76 3.39
C LYS A 47 19.23 -1.70 2.37
N ILE A 48 18.00 -1.42 1.93
CA ILE A 48 17.37 -2.14 0.82
C ILE A 48 18.23 -2.06 -0.44
N PHE A 49 18.71 -0.87 -0.80
CA PHE A 49 19.55 -0.68 -1.99
C PHE A 49 20.89 -1.41 -1.86
N ALA A 50 21.48 -1.44 -0.66
CA ALA A 50 22.69 -2.21 -0.40
C ALA A 50 22.46 -3.72 -0.55
N LEU A 51 21.34 -4.24 -0.02
CA LEU A 51 20.95 -5.65 -0.14
C LEU A 51 20.74 -6.05 -1.61
N LEU A 52 20.02 -5.23 -2.39
CA LEU A 52 19.81 -5.47 -3.82
C LEU A 52 21.14 -5.53 -4.58
N ARG A 53 22.06 -4.60 -4.31
CA ARG A 53 23.41 -4.61 -4.90
C ARG A 53 24.25 -5.81 -4.47
N ALA A 54 24.00 -6.35 -3.28
CA ALA A 54 24.66 -7.56 -2.77
C ALA A 54 24.01 -8.86 -3.27
N GLY A 55 22.99 -8.79 -4.12
CA GLY A 55 22.26 -9.98 -4.61
C GLY A 55 21.29 -10.59 -3.58
N GLU A 56 21.06 -9.92 -2.45
CA GLU A 56 20.21 -10.37 -1.35
C GLU A 56 18.72 -10.05 -1.60
N ILE A 57 18.25 -10.41 -2.80
CA ILE A 57 16.94 -10.00 -3.33
C ILE A 57 15.80 -10.64 -2.54
N GLU A 58 15.93 -11.92 -2.19
CA GLU A 58 14.94 -12.63 -1.38
C GLU A 58 14.74 -11.96 -0.01
N LYS A 59 15.80 -11.44 0.63
CA LYS A 59 15.66 -10.70 1.91
C LYS A 59 14.81 -9.44 1.74
N VAL A 60 14.95 -8.76 0.61
CA VAL A 60 14.18 -7.54 0.30
C VAL A 60 12.73 -7.89 -0.01
N LEU A 61 12.49 -8.85 -0.91
CA LEU A 61 11.13 -9.21 -1.36
C LEU A 61 10.29 -9.88 -0.27
N ASN A 62 10.91 -10.46 0.77
CA ASN A 62 10.20 -11.01 1.92
C ASN A 62 10.05 -10.01 3.08
N SER A 63 10.68 -8.83 3.03
CA SER A 63 10.59 -7.83 4.11
C SER A 63 9.33 -6.98 4.01
N LYS A 64 8.67 -6.73 5.14
CA LYS A 64 7.53 -5.79 5.21
C LYS A 64 7.95 -4.33 5.02
N SER A 65 9.25 -4.02 5.08
CA SER A 65 9.77 -2.65 4.95
C SER A 65 9.37 -1.97 3.65
N ILE A 66 9.35 -2.72 2.53
CA ILE A 66 8.91 -2.18 1.22
C ILE A 66 7.44 -1.78 1.23
N LEU A 67 6.62 -2.37 2.12
CA LEU A 67 5.21 -2.03 2.24
C LEU A 67 4.93 -0.77 3.08
N LEU A 68 5.91 -0.29 3.83
CA LEU A 68 5.79 0.84 4.75
C LEU A 68 6.08 2.19 4.09
N CYS A 69 6.37 2.24 2.78
CA CYS A 69 6.49 3.51 2.09
C CYS A 69 5.14 4.25 2.09
N THR A 70 5.15 5.53 2.49
CA THR A 70 3.94 6.38 2.56
C THR A 70 3.85 7.39 1.42
N SER A 71 4.69 7.26 0.39
CA SER A 71 4.74 8.20 -0.74
C SER A 71 4.91 9.67 -0.30
N CYS A 72 5.67 9.94 0.76
CA CYS A 72 5.88 11.33 1.24
C CYS A 72 6.92 12.14 0.44
N TYR A 73 7.52 11.54 -0.59
CA TYR A 73 8.53 12.12 -1.50
C TYR A 73 9.83 12.66 -0.87
N SER A 74 9.96 12.67 0.46
CA SER A 74 11.12 13.27 1.16
C SER A 74 12.46 12.65 0.75
N CYS A 75 12.51 11.34 0.51
CA CYS A 75 13.73 10.65 0.09
C CYS A 75 14.14 10.96 -1.36
N MET A 76 13.18 11.24 -2.24
CA MET A 76 13.41 11.55 -3.64
C MET A 76 13.94 12.98 -3.77
N VAL A 77 13.25 13.96 -3.16
CA VAL A 77 13.62 15.38 -3.22
C VAL A 77 15.01 15.63 -2.63
N ARG A 78 15.38 14.92 -1.57
CA ARG A 78 16.67 15.10 -0.88
C ARG A 78 17.80 14.22 -1.43
N CYS A 79 17.55 13.40 -2.45
CA CYS A 79 18.58 12.54 -2.99
C CYS A 79 19.59 13.37 -3.80
N PRO A 80 20.88 13.44 -3.41
CA PRO A 80 21.88 14.18 -4.18
C PRO A 80 22.21 13.53 -5.53
N ARG A 81 21.74 12.29 -5.77
CA ARG A 81 21.89 11.56 -7.03
C ARG A 81 20.61 11.55 -7.87
N GLY A 82 19.54 12.22 -7.42
CA GLY A 82 18.27 12.29 -8.14
C GLY A 82 17.57 10.94 -8.31
N ILE A 83 17.77 10.00 -7.38
CA ILE A 83 17.21 8.65 -7.49
C ILE A 83 15.73 8.64 -7.11
N HIS A 84 14.93 7.94 -7.90
CA HIS A 84 13.49 7.72 -7.69
C HIS A 84 13.22 6.67 -6.60
N VAL A 85 13.70 6.93 -5.38
CA VAL A 85 13.65 5.97 -4.25
C VAL A 85 12.21 5.56 -3.93
N MET A 86 11.25 6.48 -4.05
CA MET A 86 9.84 6.19 -3.77
C MET A 86 9.27 5.19 -4.77
N ASP A 87 9.49 5.39 -6.07
CA ASP A 87 8.99 4.52 -7.13
C ASP A 87 9.60 3.13 -7.04
N ILE A 88 10.91 3.05 -6.79
CA ILE A 88 11.61 1.78 -6.59
C ILE A 88 11.02 1.02 -5.39
N MET A 89 10.73 1.71 -4.27
CA MET A 89 10.12 1.07 -3.09
C MET A 89 8.72 0.52 -3.37
N HIS A 90 7.87 1.25 -4.11
CA HIS A 90 6.55 0.77 -4.50
C HIS A 90 6.61 -0.35 -5.53
N GLY A 91 7.49 -0.24 -6.53
CA GLY A 91 7.68 -1.29 -7.52
C GLY A 91 8.16 -2.60 -6.89
N LEU A 92 9.10 -2.54 -5.93
CA LEU A 92 9.51 -3.71 -5.14
C LEU A 92 8.32 -4.30 -4.38
N ALA A 93 7.50 -3.48 -3.73
CA ALA A 93 6.30 -3.92 -3.01
C ALA A 93 5.30 -4.62 -3.94
N HIS A 94 5.00 -4.02 -5.10
CA HIS A 94 4.09 -4.59 -6.09
C HIS A 94 4.62 -5.89 -6.68
N TYR A 95 5.91 -5.94 -6.98
CA TYR A 95 6.56 -7.12 -7.51
C TYR A 95 6.59 -8.26 -6.48
N ALA A 96 6.89 -7.97 -5.20
CA ALA A 96 6.82 -8.94 -4.11
C ALA A 96 5.40 -9.53 -3.93
N ILE A 97 4.36 -8.70 -4.10
CA ILE A 97 2.95 -9.15 -4.06
C ILE A 97 2.63 -10.04 -5.27
N ARG A 98 3.06 -9.66 -6.47
CA ARG A 98 2.87 -10.45 -7.71
C ARG A 98 3.47 -11.85 -7.59
N LEU A 99 4.65 -11.94 -6.96
CA LEU A 99 5.34 -13.20 -6.69
C LEU A 99 4.75 -14.00 -5.51
N GLY A 100 3.75 -13.46 -4.81
CA GLY A 100 3.15 -14.11 -3.64
C GLY A 100 4.06 -14.14 -2.40
N ARG A 101 5.13 -13.34 -2.35
CA ARG A 101 6.06 -13.30 -1.21
C ARG A 101 5.49 -12.54 -0.02
N ILE A 102 4.69 -11.50 -0.29
CA ILE A 102 3.99 -10.75 0.74
C ILE A 102 2.52 -10.58 0.34
N SER A 103 1.63 -10.67 1.33
CA SER A 103 0.19 -10.45 1.13
C SER A 103 -0.23 -9.07 1.66
N ARG A 104 -0.96 -8.33 0.82
CA ARG A 104 -1.70 -7.12 1.21
C ARG A 104 -3.21 -7.36 1.28
N LYS A 105 -3.66 -8.62 1.44
CA LYS A 105 -5.09 -9.00 1.31
C LYS A 105 -6.02 -8.08 2.10
N LYS A 106 -5.76 -7.85 3.39
CA LYS A 106 -6.59 -6.97 4.24
C LYS A 106 -6.70 -5.54 3.68
N THR A 107 -5.55 -4.90 3.42
CA THR A 107 -5.50 -3.54 2.86
C THR A 107 -6.13 -3.45 1.47
N ALA A 108 -5.91 -4.45 0.62
CA ALA A 108 -6.49 -4.53 -0.72
C ALA A 108 -8.01 -4.66 -0.65
N THR A 109 -8.54 -5.52 0.22
CA THR A 109 -9.99 -5.67 0.40
C THR A 109 -10.63 -4.40 0.94
N PHE A 110 -10.00 -3.72 1.90
CA PHE A 110 -10.48 -2.41 2.36
C PHE A 110 -10.50 -1.40 1.21
N GLY A 111 -9.42 -1.30 0.43
CA GLY A 111 -9.34 -0.39 -0.71
C GLY A 111 -10.39 -0.69 -1.79
N GLN A 112 -10.66 -1.96 -2.07
CA GLN A 112 -11.71 -2.38 -2.99
C GLN A 112 -13.10 -1.97 -2.51
N GLU A 113 -13.44 -2.21 -1.24
CA GLU A 113 -14.73 -1.80 -0.69
C GLU A 113 -14.88 -0.28 -0.60
N PHE A 114 -13.79 0.42 -0.27
CA PHE A 114 -13.73 1.88 -0.29
C PHE A 114 -14.01 2.41 -1.70
N TRP A 115 -13.30 1.88 -2.70
CA TRP A 115 -13.46 2.29 -4.09
C TRP A 115 -14.87 2.00 -4.61
N ARG A 116 -15.42 0.83 -4.26
CA ARG A 116 -16.80 0.44 -4.61
C ARG A 116 -17.81 1.48 -4.11
N GLN A 117 -17.64 2.01 -2.90
CA GLN A 117 -18.51 3.08 -2.39
C GLN A 117 -18.36 4.39 -3.15
N VAL A 118 -17.13 4.80 -3.44
CA VAL A 118 -16.86 6.00 -4.24
C VAL A 118 -17.51 5.86 -5.62
N TYR A 119 -17.37 4.72 -6.28
CA TYR A 119 -17.99 4.48 -7.59
C TYR A 119 -19.52 4.40 -7.54
N GLU A 120 -20.08 3.69 -6.55
CA GLU A 120 -21.52 3.47 -6.45
C GLU A 120 -22.30 4.69 -5.96
N ARG A 121 -21.74 5.44 -5.00
CA ARG A 121 -22.43 6.51 -4.27
C ARG A 121 -21.78 7.88 -4.41
N GLY A 122 -20.52 7.96 -4.84
CA GLY A 122 -19.74 9.20 -4.89
C GLY A 122 -19.32 9.73 -3.52
N ARG A 123 -19.57 8.97 -2.46
CA ARG A 123 -19.18 9.26 -1.08
C ARG A 123 -19.04 7.96 -0.31
N VAL A 124 -18.27 8.02 0.77
CA VAL A 124 -18.07 6.88 1.66
C VAL A 124 -19.11 6.95 2.77
N ASP A 125 -19.79 5.83 2.99
CA ASP A 125 -20.57 5.59 4.20
C ASP A 125 -19.71 4.75 5.15
N GLU A 126 -19.21 5.36 6.22
CA GLU A 126 -18.22 4.76 7.12
C GLU A 126 -18.73 3.48 7.79
N LYS A 127 -20.03 3.43 8.15
CA LYS A 127 -20.62 2.24 8.77
C LYS A 127 -20.75 1.10 7.76
N ASP A 128 -21.16 1.40 6.53
CA ASP A 128 -21.31 0.38 5.48
C ASP A 128 -19.93 -0.11 5.02
N LEU A 129 -18.92 0.77 4.98
CA LEU A 129 -17.54 0.41 4.67
C LEU A 129 -17.02 -0.57 5.71
N SER A 130 -17.15 -0.21 6.99
CA SER A 130 -16.66 -1.00 8.10
C SER A 130 -17.35 -2.35 8.15
N ARG A 131 -18.68 -2.38 8.00
CA ARG A 131 -19.45 -3.63 7.93
C ARG A 131 -18.97 -4.51 6.79
N ARG A 132 -18.87 -4.00 5.56
CA ARG A 132 -18.48 -4.82 4.41
C ARG A 132 -17.06 -5.33 4.53
N TYR A 133 -16.15 -4.51 5.04
CA TYR A 133 -14.77 -4.90 5.30
C TYR A 133 -14.65 -5.96 6.40
N PHE A 134 -15.35 -5.81 7.53
CA PHE A 134 -15.29 -6.78 8.62
C PHE A 134 -15.81 -8.15 8.17
N PHE A 135 -16.91 -8.17 7.42
CA PHE A 135 -17.53 -9.41 6.95
C PHE A 135 -16.93 -9.95 5.64
N SER A 136 -15.89 -9.32 5.08
CA SER A 136 -15.29 -9.73 3.79
C SER A 136 -14.55 -11.07 3.86
N ASN A 137 -14.13 -11.50 5.07
CA ASN A 137 -13.37 -12.73 5.30
C ASN A 137 -14.21 -13.84 5.96
N GLY A 138 -15.53 -13.68 6.02
CA GLY A 138 -16.47 -14.63 6.61
C GLY A 138 -17.17 -14.10 7.86
N PHE A 139 -18.23 -14.81 8.27
CA PHE A 139 -19.14 -14.35 9.32
C PHE A 139 -18.49 -14.31 10.71
N ILE A 140 -17.76 -15.35 11.09
CA ILE A 140 -17.10 -15.46 12.40
C ILE A 140 -16.05 -14.35 12.59
N GLU A 141 -15.18 -14.18 11.59
CA GLU A 141 -14.14 -13.13 11.60
C GLU A 141 -14.78 -11.74 11.58
N GLY A 142 -15.91 -11.57 10.90
CA GLY A 142 -16.69 -10.34 10.91
C GLY A 142 -17.24 -9.97 12.28
N ILE A 143 -17.84 -10.92 13.00
CA ILE A 143 -18.30 -10.69 14.37
C ILE A 143 -17.13 -10.34 15.28
N LYS A 144 -16.02 -11.08 15.19
CA LYS A 144 -14.83 -10.83 16.02
C LYS A 144 -14.28 -9.42 15.80
N ASN A 145 -14.12 -9.00 14.55
CA ASN A 145 -13.65 -7.65 14.22
C ASN A 145 -14.64 -6.58 14.68
N ALA A 146 -15.95 -6.80 14.51
CA ALA A 146 -16.98 -5.87 14.97
C ALA A 146 -16.96 -5.68 16.49
N VAL A 147 -16.84 -6.77 17.26
CA VAL A 147 -16.73 -6.71 18.73
C VAL A 147 -15.46 -5.99 19.14
N SER A 148 -14.32 -6.27 18.48
CA SER A 148 -13.04 -5.63 18.80
C SER A 148 -13.00 -4.11 18.54
N MET A 149 -13.93 -3.60 17.73
CA MET A 149 -14.03 -2.19 17.37
C MET A 149 -15.29 -1.52 17.93
N ALA A 150 -16.04 -2.23 18.79
CA ALA A 150 -17.33 -1.76 19.30
C ALA A 150 -17.18 -0.55 20.22
N ASP A 151 -16.12 -0.50 21.02
CA ASP A 151 -15.76 0.63 21.88
C ASP A 151 -15.59 1.93 21.08
N MET A 152 -14.79 1.89 20.01
CA MET A 152 -14.58 3.01 19.11
C MET A 152 -15.86 3.38 18.35
N GLY A 153 -16.60 2.37 17.86
CA GLY A 153 -17.87 2.57 17.16
C GLY A 153 -18.92 3.27 18.02
N LEU A 154 -19.02 2.89 19.30
CA LEU A 154 -19.92 3.53 20.26
C LEU A 154 -19.52 4.98 20.52
N VAL A 155 -18.23 5.26 20.75
CA VAL A 155 -17.75 6.63 20.94
C VAL A 155 -18.05 7.51 19.72
N MET A 156 -17.80 7.00 18.52
CA MET A 156 -18.11 7.72 17.27
C MET A 156 -19.61 7.98 17.11
N LEU A 157 -20.45 7.01 17.49
CA LEU A 157 -21.91 7.16 17.46
C LEU A 157 -22.38 8.25 18.44
N PHE A 158 -21.91 8.21 19.70
CA PHE A 158 -22.29 9.18 20.72
C PHE A 158 -21.83 10.60 20.40
N HIS A 159 -20.72 10.75 19.68
CA HIS A 159 -20.24 12.07 19.22
C HIS A 159 -20.84 12.50 17.87
N GLY A 160 -21.84 11.78 17.34
CA GLY A 160 -22.46 12.10 16.05
C GLY A 160 -21.51 12.00 14.85
N ARG A 161 -20.35 11.36 15.02
CA ARG A 161 -19.33 11.17 13.97
C ARG A 161 -19.62 9.94 13.10
N MET A 162 -20.62 9.14 13.47
CA MET A 162 -21.12 8.02 12.68
C MET A 162 -22.64 8.15 12.53
N LYS A 163 -23.12 8.24 11.29
CA LYS A 163 -24.54 8.39 10.97
C LYS A 163 -25.23 7.03 10.97
N LEU A 164 -26.37 6.91 11.65
CA LEU A 164 -27.16 5.66 11.69
C LEU A 164 -27.85 5.35 10.36
N LEU A 165 -28.32 6.38 9.65
CA LEU A 165 -29.01 6.22 8.38
C LEU A 165 -28.00 6.06 7.22
N PRO A 166 -28.31 5.23 6.21
CA PRO A 166 -27.43 5.08 5.04
C PRO A 166 -27.29 6.39 4.28
N GLU A 167 -26.07 6.67 3.82
CA GLU A 167 -25.79 7.83 2.99
C GLU A 167 -26.46 7.71 1.61
N LYS A 168 -27.10 8.81 1.18
CA LYS A 168 -27.65 8.91 -0.18
C LYS A 168 -26.53 9.11 -1.20
N LYS A 169 -26.76 8.70 -2.44
CA LYS A 169 -25.85 9.00 -3.56
C LYS A 169 -25.70 10.51 -3.72
N ILE A 170 -24.52 10.97 -4.15
CA ILE A 170 -24.30 12.38 -4.51
C ILE A 170 -25.20 12.80 -5.67
N LYS A 171 -25.45 14.11 -5.79
CA LYS A 171 -25.96 14.69 -7.03
C LYS A 171 -24.89 14.51 -8.12
N GLY A 172 -25.29 14.15 -9.34
CA GLY A 172 -24.35 13.99 -10.46
C GLY A 172 -23.58 12.66 -10.46
N ILE A 173 -24.13 11.58 -9.90
CA ILE A 173 -23.42 10.28 -9.82
C ILE A 173 -23.14 9.66 -11.19
N LYS A 174 -23.96 9.95 -12.21
CA LYS A 174 -23.76 9.41 -13.56
C LYS A 174 -22.54 10.05 -14.22
N GLU A 175 -22.44 11.35 -14.06
CA GLU A 175 -21.34 12.20 -14.54
C GLU A 175 -20.04 11.81 -13.85
N LEU A 176 -20.06 11.58 -12.53
CA LEU A 176 -18.90 11.05 -11.81
C LEU A 176 -18.44 9.72 -12.39
N ARG A 177 -19.35 8.76 -12.61
CA ARG A 177 -18.98 7.46 -13.18
C ARG A 177 -18.40 7.59 -14.59
N LEU A 178 -18.99 8.43 -15.44
CA LEU A 178 -18.44 8.72 -16.76
C LEU A 178 -17.00 9.25 -16.69
N MET A 179 -16.73 10.18 -15.77
CA MET A 179 -15.36 10.68 -15.54
C MET A 179 -14.41 9.58 -15.05
N LEU A 180 -14.84 8.74 -14.11
CA LEU A 180 -14.05 7.64 -13.57
C LEU A 180 -13.78 6.54 -14.63
N ASP A 181 -14.80 6.16 -15.39
CA ASP A 181 -14.69 5.16 -16.46
C ASP A 181 -13.75 5.67 -17.56
N LYS A 182 -13.79 6.97 -17.87
CA LYS A 182 -12.85 7.58 -18.82
C LYS A 182 -11.42 7.60 -18.29
N ALA A 183 -11.22 7.95 -17.01
CA ALA A 183 -9.90 7.96 -16.38
C ALA A 183 -9.28 6.55 -16.33
N GLN A 184 -10.09 5.50 -16.20
CA GLN A 184 -9.61 4.12 -16.20
C GLN A 184 -9.12 3.63 -17.58
N GLN A 185 -9.50 4.32 -18.67
CA GLN A 185 -9.06 4.02 -20.03
C GLN A 185 -7.74 4.71 -20.42
N MET A 186 -7.25 5.62 -19.59
CA MET A 186 -5.98 6.33 -19.79
C MET A 186 -4.82 5.55 -19.17
#